data_AF-A0A349V0I0-F1
#
_entry.id   AF-A0A349V0I0-F1
#
_cell.length_a   1.000
_cell.length_b   1.000
_cell.length_c   1.000
_cell.angle_alpha   90.00
_cell.angle_beta   90.00
_cell.angle_gamma   90.00
#
_symmetry.space_group_name_H-M   'P 1'
#
loop_
_entity.id
_entity.type
_entity.pdbx_description
1 polymer ?
#
loop_
_entity_poly.entity_id
_entity_poly.type
_entity_poly.pdbx_seq_one_letter_code
_entity_poly.pdbx_strand_id
1 'polypeptide(L)'
;MGQPSPHSSHHRHVSMIVILHPDSSLDTDEGKAVLSYLSTKSGITPRTHSITGADRTLSEIYVIGDVGALDQAEIESLPGVEKVVRHLTHLPVCIDPSHSVGTRNVGPDGISDLMHATAQGVIAGANTVLVDFHPRPDEALVDGPQALRPDELSWFFEDVATAR
;
A
#
# COMPACT_ATOMS: atom_id res chain seq x y z
N MET A 1 -18.27 13.72 -44.90
CA MET A 1 -16.87 13.58 -44.43
C MET A 1 -16.71 14.41 -43.16
N GLY A 2 -17.00 13.83 -42.00
CA GLY A 2 -16.67 14.44 -40.72
C GLY A 2 -15.30 13.92 -40.30
N GLN A 3 -14.34 14.81 -40.05
CA GLN A 3 -13.05 14.40 -39.49
C GLN A 3 -13.29 13.79 -38.11
N PRO A 4 -12.61 12.67 -37.75
CA PRO A 4 -12.68 12.16 -36.39
C PRO A 4 -12.03 13.16 -35.44
N SER A 5 -12.73 13.49 -34.36
CA SER A 5 -12.18 14.26 -33.23
C SER A 5 -10.95 13.56 -32.67
N PRO A 6 -9.93 14.30 -32.20
CA PRO A 6 -8.78 13.69 -31.55
C PRO A 6 -9.27 13.07 -30.24
N HIS A 7 -9.35 11.74 -30.20
CA HIS A 7 -9.49 11.02 -28.95
C HIS A 7 -8.37 11.49 -28.03
N SER A 8 -8.72 12.11 -26.90
CA SER A 8 -7.76 12.31 -25.82
C SER A 8 -7.25 10.93 -25.43
N SER A 9 -5.96 10.68 -25.67
CA SER A 9 -5.30 9.51 -25.13
C SER A 9 -5.43 9.62 -23.62
N HIS A 10 -6.36 8.83 -23.06
CA HIS A 10 -6.41 8.61 -21.63
C HIS A 10 -5.15 7.81 -21.31
N HIS A 11 -4.03 8.53 -21.10
CA HIS A 11 -2.81 7.92 -20.60
C HIS A 11 -3.16 7.22 -19.31
N ARG A 12 -3.02 5.90 -19.36
CA ARG A 12 -3.36 4.98 -18.28
C ARG A 12 -2.41 5.30 -17.14
N HIS A 13 -2.92 5.92 -16.07
CA HIS A 13 -2.14 6.17 -14.87
C HIS A 13 -1.90 4.84 -14.15
N VAL A 14 -0.85 4.15 -14.57
CA VAL A 14 -0.17 3.13 -13.78
C VAL A 14 0.62 3.90 -12.72
N SER A 15 0.53 3.52 -11.46
CA SER A 15 1.29 4.14 -10.37
C SER A 15 2.53 3.30 -10.07
N MET A 16 3.61 3.98 -9.72
CA MET A 16 4.83 3.36 -9.21
C MET A 16 5.17 4.02 -7.87
N ILE A 17 5.54 3.24 -6.87
CA ILE A 17 5.97 3.71 -5.55
C ILE A 17 7.44 3.37 -5.41
N VAL A 18 8.24 4.38 -5.05
CA VAL A 18 9.66 4.21 -4.71
C VAL A 18 9.77 4.33 -3.19
N ILE A 19 10.27 3.28 -2.55
CA ILE A 19 10.48 3.23 -1.11
C ILE A 19 11.95 3.53 -0.85
N LEU A 20 12.23 4.54 -0.03
CA LEU A 20 13.59 4.89 0.35
C LEU A 20 14.08 4.06 1.52
N HIS A 21 15.39 3.85 1.60
CA HIS A 21 16.01 3.25 2.77
C HIS A 21 15.69 4.05 4.04
N PRO A 22 15.61 3.40 5.23
CA PRO A 22 15.30 4.09 6.49
C PRO A 22 16.24 5.25 6.80
N ASP A 23 17.50 5.14 6.40
CA ASP A 23 18.54 6.16 6.62
C ASP A 23 18.55 7.26 5.54
N SER A 24 17.82 7.06 4.43
CA SER A 24 17.79 7.95 3.26
C SER A 24 16.44 8.66 3.15
N SER A 25 16.07 9.44 4.17
CA SER A 25 14.84 10.24 4.14
C SER A 25 14.82 11.24 2.96
N LEU A 26 13.66 11.83 2.70
CA LEU A 26 13.48 12.85 1.67
C LEU A 26 14.39 14.09 1.82
N ASP A 27 14.95 14.29 3.02
CA ASP A 27 15.85 15.41 3.32
C ASP A 27 17.33 15.07 3.14
N THR A 28 17.69 13.79 2.97
CA THR A 28 19.08 13.39 2.72
C THR A 28 19.49 13.67 1.29
N ASP A 29 20.80 13.66 1.04
CA ASP A 29 21.33 13.88 -0.32
C ASP A 29 20.88 12.77 -1.27
N GLU A 30 20.81 11.52 -0.79
CA GLU A 30 20.28 10.39 -1.56
C GLU A 30 18.79 10.57 -1.88
N GLY A 31 17.95 10.88 -0.88
CA GLY A 31 16.52 11.09 -1.10
C GLY A 31 16.22 12.24 -2.07
N LYS A 32 16.95 13.35 -1.94
CA LYS A 32 16.88 14.48 -2.89
C LYS A 32 17.36 14.10 -4.29
N ALA A 33 18.40 13.27 -4.40
CA ALA A 33 18.88 12.79 -5.70
C ALA A 33 17.84 11.92 -6.40
N VAL A 34 17.18 11.00 -5.68
CA VAL A 34 16.08 10.19 -6.22
C VAL A 34 14.92 11.08 -6.68
N LEU A 35 14.50 12.03 -5.85
CA LEU A 35 13.41 12.95 -6.19
C LEU A 35 13.75 13.81 -7.43
N SER A 36 14.98 14.32 -7.50
CA SER A 36 15.49 15.07 -8.65
C SER A 36 15.48 14.22 -9.91
N TYR A 37 16.04 13.00 -9.85
CA TYR A 37 16.04 12.06 -10.95
C TYR A 37 14.63 11.80 -11.49
N LEU A 38 13.66 11.49 -10.62
CA LEU A 38 12.28 11.23 -11.02
C LEU A 38 11.61 12.48 -11.63
N SER A 39 11.92 13.66 -11.11
CA SER A 39 11.39 14.94 -11.61
C SER A 39 11.93 15.32 -13.00
N THR A 40 13.07 14.76 -13.43
CA THR A 40 13.59 14.97 -14.80
C THR A 40 12.87 14.13 -15.86
N LYS A 41 12.10 13.11 -15.46
CA LYS A 41 11.42 12.21 -16.40
C LYS A 41 10.18 12.89 -16.98
N SER A 42 10.08 12.87 -18.31
CA SER A 42 8.96 13.48 -19.03
C SER A 42 7.64 12.82 -18.64
N GLY A 43 6.61 13.63 -18.37
CA GLY A 43 5.29 13.13 -18.02
C GLY A 43 5.18 12.50 -16.63
N ILE A 44 6.19 12.68 -15.77
CA ILE A 44 6.22 12.20 -14.39
C ILE A 44 6.08 13.37 -13.42
N THR A 45 5.28 13.18 -12.37
CA THR A 45 5.13 14.08 -11.23
C THR A 45 5.29 13.28 -9.95
N PRO A 46 6.46 13.37 -9.30
CA PRO A 46 6.68 12.71 -8.01
C PRO A 46 5.85 13.39 -6.91
N ARG A 47 5.26 12.60 -6.02
CA ARG A 47 4.68 13.08 -4.76
C ARG A 47 5.29 12.34 -3.60
N THR A 48 5.70 13.07 -2.59
CA THR A 48 6.36 12.52 -1.42
C THR A 48 5.37 12.23 -0.31
N HIS A 49 5.63 11.15 0.43
CA HIS A 49 4.87 10.78 1.62
C HIS A 49 5.84 10.24 2.66
N SER A 50 5.55 10.49 3.93
CA SER A 50 6.35 9.99 5.05
C SER A 50 5.42 9.51 6.15
N ILE A 51 5.67 8.30 6.62
CA ILE A 51 4.90 7.65 7.68
C ILE A 51 5.86 7.34 8.81
N THR A 52 5.69 7.99 9.96
CA THR A 52 6.50 7.72 11.15
C THR A 52 5.79 6.68 12.01
N GLY A 53 6.38 5.48 12.09
CA GLY A 53 5.99 4.44 13.04
C GLY A 53 6.80 4.52 14.34
N ALA A 54 6.57 3.56 15.24
CA ALA A 54 7.25 3.50 16.54
C ALA A 54 8.78 3.31 16.41
N ASP A 55 9.22 2.46 15.48
CA ASP A 55 10.64 2.08 15.34
C ASP A 55 11.33 2.76 14.15
N ARG A 56 10.57 3.16 13.12
CA ARG A 56 11.13 3.70 11.88
C ARG A 56 10.18 4.66 11.19
N THR A 57 10.77 5.57 10.42
CA THR A 57 10.04 6.38 9.44
C THR A 57 10.18 5.77 8.05
N LEU A 58 9.06 5.50 7.40
CA LEU A 58 8.98 5.07 6.01
C LEU A 58 8.85 6.31 5.13
N SER A 59 9.76 6.48 4.16
CA SER A 59 9.67 7.55 3.15
C SER A 59 9.34 6.95 1.79
N GLU A 60 8.26 7.41 1.19
CA GLU A 60 7.76 6.95 -0.10
C GLU A 60 7.69 8.08 -1.11
N ILE A 61 7.97 7.77 -2.37
CA ILE A 61 7.75 8.67 -3.50
C ILE A 61 6.77 7.99 -4.46
N TYR A 62 5.56 8.54 -4.52
CA TYR A 62 4.54 8.19 -5.49
C TYR A 62 4.90 8.81 -6.84
N VAL A 63 5.27 7.98 -7.79
CA VAL A 63 5.59 8.36 -9.16
C VAL A 63 4.30 8.36 -9.97
N ILE A 64 3.77 9.54 -10.23
CA ILE A 64 2.48 9.72 -10.90
C ILE A 64 2.72 10.15 -12.34
N GLY A 65 2.13 9.46 -13.31
CA GLY A 65 2.24 9.83 -14.72
C GLY A 65 2.37 8.63 -15.64
N ASP A 66 3.09 8.80 -16.75
CA ASP A 66 3.42 7.71 -17.68
C ASP A 66 4.59 6.87 -17.16
N VAL A 67 4.35 6.11 -16.10
CA VAL A 67 5.36 5.19 -15.53
C VAL A 67 5.60 3.98 -16.43
N GLY A 68 4.86 3.83 -17.53
CA GLY A 68 5.04 2.78 -18.55
C GLY A 68 6.46 2.74 -19.09
N ALA A 69 7.01 3.93 -19.32
CA ALA A 69 8.33 4.15 -19.92
C ALA A 69 9.50 4.12 -18.91
N LEU A 70 9.21 3.99 -17.60
CA LEU A 70 10.26 3.94 -16.57
C LEU A 70 10.80 2.52 -16.42
N ASP A 71 12.12 2.40 -16.36
CA ASP A 71 12.80 1.16 -16.01
C ASP A 71 12.84 1.02 -14.49
N GLN A 72 12.19 -0.04 -13.99
CA GLN A 72 12.16 -0.33 -12.56
C GLN A 72 13.55 -0.65 -12.00
N ALA A 73 14.37 -1.42 -12.74
CA ALA A 73 15.69 -1.83 -12.26
C ALA A 73 16.66 -0.64 -12.20
N GLU A 74 16.53 0.32 -13.12
CA GLU A 74 17.30 1.57 -13.07
C GLU A 74 16.97 2.35 -11.79
N ILE A 75 15.68 2.49 -11.44
CA ILE A 75 15.25 3.22 -10.24
C ILE A 75 15.67 2.47 -8.97
N GLU A 76 15.51 1.15 -8.93
CA GLU A 76 15.96 0.30 -7.81
C GLU A 76 17.48 0.37 -7.58
N SER A 77 18.25 0.70 -8.62
CA SER A 77 19.71 0.85 -8.50
C SER A 77 20.16 2.21 -7.94
N LEU A 78 19.25 3.18 -7.78
CA LEU A 78 19.60 4.51 -7.28
C LEU A 78 20.00 4.44 -5.79
N PRO A 79 21.06 5.17 -5.37
CA PRO A 79 21.38 5.30 -3.96
C PRO A 79 20.19 5.82 -3.16
N GLY A 80 19.90 5.16 -2.04
CA GLY A 80 18.79 5.51 -1.17
C GLY A 80 17.46 4.85 -1.52
N VAL A 81 17.36 4.07 -2.60
CA VAL A 81 16.16 3.30 -2.93
C VAL A 81 16.26 1.89 -2.34
N GLU A 82 15.31 1.53 -1.48
CA GLU A 82 15.19 0.17 -0.94
C GLU A 82 14.43 -0.75 -1.90
N LYS A 83 13.33 -0.24 -2.46
CA LYS A 83 12.42 -1.05 -3.30
C LYS A 83 11.60 -0.18 -4.22
N VAL A 84 11.27 -0.70 -5.39
CA VAL A 84 10.26 -0.10 -6.28
C VAL A 84 9.09 -1.06 -6.42
N VAL A 85 7.89 -0.52 -6.27
CA VAL A 85 6.63 -1.27 -6.41
C VAL A 85 5.87 -0.68 -7.58
N ARG A 86 5.57 -1.52 -8.57
CA ARG A 86 4.77 -1.11 -9.73
C ARG A 86 3.35 -1.63 -9.59
N HIS A 87 2.37 -0.72 -9.59
CA HIS A 87 0.97 -1.08 -9.57
C HIS A 87 0.56 -1.50 -10.98
N LEU A 88 0.56 -2.80 -11.28
CA LEU A 88 0.33 -3.34 -12.63
C LEU A 88 -1.10 -3.09 -13.19
N THR A 89 -1.97 -2.47 -12.40
CA THR A 89 -3.40 -2.32 -12.66
C THR A 89 -3.92 -1.02 -12.04
N HIS A 90 -4.98 -0.45 -12.58
CA HIS A 90 -5.68 0.70 -12.00
C HIS A 90 -6.83 0.28 -11.08
N LEU A 91 -7.04 -1.04 -10.94
CA LEU A 91 -8.08 -1.59 -10.09
C LEU A 91 -7.65 -1.46 -8.62
N PRO A 92 -8.62 -1.18 -7.73
CA PRO A 92 -8.41 -1.20 -6.29
C PRO A 92 -7.74 -2.51 -5.84
N VAL A 93 -6.78 -2.41 -4.94
CA VAL A 93 -6.17 -3.56 -4.28
C VAL A 93 -7.01 -3.89 -3.05
N CYS A 94 -7.51 -5.11 -3.01
CA CYS A 94 -8.22 -5.66 -1.87
C CYS A 94 -7.30 -6.65 -1.15
N ILE A 95 -7.27 -6.59 0.18
CA ILE A 95 -6.60 -7.58 1.03
C ILE A 95 -7.64 -8.46 1.72
N ASP A 96 -7.29 -9.73 1.95
CA ASP A 96 -8.03 -10.67 2.79
C ASP A 96 -7.06 -11.26 3.84
N PRO A 97 -6.90 -10.57 4.98
CA PRO A 97 -6.08 -11.07 6.08
C PRO A 97 -6.70 -12.28 6.77
N SER A 98 -8.02 -12.48 6.67
CA SER A 98 -8.74 -13.55 7.39
C SER A 98 -8.27 -14.92 6.94
N HIS A 99 -8.20 -15.15 5.62
CA HIS A 99 -7.80 -16.45 5.07
C HIS A 99 -6.29 -16.73 5.23
N SER A 100 -5.47 -15.68 5.19
CA SER A 100 -4.01 -15.82 5.33
C SER A 100 -3.56 -16.04 6.78
N VAL A 101 -4.22 -15.40 7.75
CA VAL A 101 -3.98 -15.64 9.18
C VAL A 101 -4.66 -16.93 9.63
N GLY A 102 -5.90 -17.18 9.18
CA GLY A 102 -6.64 -18.43 9.35
C GLY A 102 -6.99 -18.81 10.80
N THR A 103 -6.68 -17.95 11.77
CA THR A 103 -6.85 -18.22 13.21
C THR A 103 -7.13 -16.91 13.97
N ARG A 104 -7.54 -17.03 15.23
CA ARG A 104 -7.73 -15.91 16.15
C ARG A 104 -6.57 -15.77 17.15
N ASN A 105 -5.35 -16.03 16.68
CA ASN A 105 -4.15 -15.87 17.49
C ASN A 105 -3.96 -14.39 17.88
N VAL A 106 -3.35 -14.20 19.05
CA VAL A 106 -3.07 -12.89 19.62
C VAL A 106 -1.58 -12.80 19.88
N GLY A 107 -0.97 -11.72 19.40
CA GLY A 107 0.44 -11.44 19.58
C GLY A 107 0.81 -11.13 21.04
N PRO A 108 2.10 -11.07 21.37
CA PRO A 108 2.59 -10.72 22.71
C PRO A 108 2.14 -9.33 23.19
N ASP A 109 1.75 -8.45 22.27
CA ASP A 109 1.22 -7.10 22.51
C ASP A 109 -0.28 -7.07 22.81
N GLY A 110 -0.96 -8.21 22.77
CA GLY A 110 -2.40 -8.32 23.00
C GLY A 110 -3.26 -7.95 21.79
N ILE A 111 -2.65 -7.69 20.63
CA ILE A 111 -3.35 -7.38 19.37
C ILE A 111 -3.47 -8.67 18.56
N SER A 112 -4.63 -8.89 17.91
CA SER A 112 -4.82 -10.10 17.09
C SER A 112 -3.96 -10.08 15.84
N ASP A 113 -3.49 -11.24 15.39
CA ASP A 113 -2.71 -11.37 14.15
C ASP A 113 -3.49 -10.85 12.93
N LEU A 114 -4.82 -11.00 12.96
CA LEU A 114 -5.73 -10.43 11.96
C LEU A 114 -5.65 -8.91 11.89
N MET A 115 -5.67 -8.23 13.04
CA MET A 115 -5.56 -6.76 13.11
C MET A 115 -4.18 -6.30 12.61
N HIS A 116 -3.10 -6.97 13.04
CA HIS A 116 -1.75 -6.69 12.54
C HIS A 116 -1.65 -6.78 11.02
N ALA A 117 -2.11 -7.90 10.45
CA ALA A 117 -2.08 -8.11 9.01
C ALA A 117 -2.96 -7.10 8.26
N THR A 118 -4.12 -6.75 8.84
CA THR A 118 -5.02 -5.73 8.29
C THR A 118 -4.33 -4.37 8.24
N ALA A 119 -3.80 -3.89 9.38
CA ALA A 119 -3.13 -2.60 9.47
C ALA A 119 -1.95 -2.51 8.50
N GLN A 120 -1.14 -3.57 8.40
CA GLN A 120 -0.04 -3.65 7.44
C GLN A 120 -0.51 -3.52 5.99
N GLY A 121 -1.61 -4.19 5.62
CA GLY A 121 -2.14 -4.07 4.27
C GLY A 121 -2.74 -2.68 3.98
N VAL A 122 -3.39 -2.06 4.96
CA VAL A 122 -3.90 -0.67 4.86
C VAL A 122 -2.74 0.31 4.69
N ILE A 123 -1.71 0.23 5.54
CA ILE A 123 -0.50 1.06 5.46
C ILE A 123 0.21 0.86 4.11
N ALA A 124 0.23 -0.36 3.59
CA ALA A 124 0.78 -0.67 2.27
C ALA A 124 -0.08 -0.14 1.09
N GLY A 125 -1.21 0.49 1.37
CA GLY A 125 -2.06 1.15 0.37
C GLY A 125 -3.25 0.33 -0.13
N ALA A 126 -3.70 -0.69 0.62
CA ALA A 126 -4.93 -1.41 0.28
C ALA A 126 -6.15 -0.48 0.27
N ASN A 127 -7.00 -0.62 -0.74
CA ASN A 127 -8.22 0.15 -0.89
C ASN A 127 -9.41 -0.45 -0.15
N THR A 128 -9.39 -1.78 -0.01
CA THR A 128 -10.47 -2.57 0.59
C THR A 128 -9.87 -3.67 1.46
N VAL A 129 -10.54 -3.96 2.58
CA VAL A 129 -10.25 -5.10 3.46
C VAL A 129 -11.46 -6.02 3.46
N LEU A 130 -11.22 -7.32 3.23
CA LEU A 130 -12.20 -8.38 3.44
C LEU A 130 -11.96 -9.01 4.82
N VAL A 131 -13.02 -9.13 5.61
CA VAL A 131 -12.94 -9.72 6.95
C VAL A 131 -14.14 -10.63 7.22
N ASP A 132 -13.87 -11.81 7.77
CA ASP A 132 -14.90 -12.76 8.20
C ASP A 132 -15.39 -12.42 9.60
N PHE A 133 -16.71 -12.51 9.82
CA PHE A 133 -17.28 -12.36 11.16
C PHE A 133 -18.50 -13.27 11.36
N HIS A 134 -18.67 -13.78 12.59
CA HIS A 134 -19.76 -14.65 12.96
C HIS A 134 -20.13 -14.50 14.44
N PRO A 135 -21.43 -14.46 14.83
CA PRO A 135 -21.82 -14.33 16.24
C PRO A 135 -21.43 -15.53 17.09
N ARG A 136 -21.25 -16.71 16.48
CA ARG A 136 -20.85 -17.97 17.13
C ARG A 136 -19.82 -18.71 16.26
N PRO A 137 -18.54 -18.29 16.25
CA PRO A 137 -17.56 -18.79 15.29
C PRO A 137 -17.37 -20.32 15.32
N ASP A 138 -17.61 -20.96 16.47
CA ASP A 138 -17.59 -22.41 16.68
C ASP A 138 -18.72 -23.16 15.95
N GLU A 139 -19.81 -22.48 15.62
CA GLU A 139 -20.93 -23.03 14.83
C GLU A 139 -20.84 -22.68 13.33
N ALA A 140 -19.82 -21.92 12.91
CA ALA A 140 -19.67 -21.52 11.52
C ALA A 140 -19.34 -22.74 10.65
N LEU A 141 -20.04 -22.86 9.51
CA LEU A 141 -19.80 -23.95 8.55
C LEU A 141 -18.45 -23.83 7.84
N VAL A 142 -17.98 -22.59 7.68
CA VAL A 142 -16.74 -22.21 6.98
C VAL A 142 -16.17 -21.00 7.73
N ASP A 143 -14.84 -20.88 7.77
CA ASP A 143 -14.11 -19.70 8.25
C ASP A 143 -14.32 -19.28 9.72
N GLY A 144 -14.91 -20.18 10.52
CA GLY A 144 -15.08 -20.01 11.97
C GLY A 144 -13.77 -19.74 12.75
N PRO A 145 -12.66 -20.46 12.48
CA PRO A 145 -11.42 -20.26 13.21
C PRO A 145 -10.81 -18.86 13.10
N GLN A 146 -11.07 -18.12 12.01
CA GLN A 146 -10.58 -16.75 11.79
C GLN A 146 -11.63 -15.66 11.99
N ALA A 147 -12.92 -16.02 12.07
CA ALA A 147 -14.01 -15.05 12.13
C ALA A 147 -13.94 -14.18 13.40
N LEU A 148 -14.05 -12.86 13.20
CA LEU A 148 -14.33 -11.91 14.27
C LEU A 148 -15.73 -12.13 14.84
N ARG A 149 -15.92 -11.75 16.10
CA ARG A 149 -17.26 -11.65 16.69
C ARG A 149 -17.81 -10.23 16.47
N PRO A 150 -19.16 -10.05 16.44
CA PRO A 150 -19.77 -8.75 16.22
C PRO A 150 -19.36 -7.67 17.24
N ASP A 151 -19.07 -8.05 18.49
CA ASP A 151 -18.57 -7.14 19.53
C ASP A 151 -17.18 -6.59 19.21
N GLU A 152 -16.39 -7.28 18.38
CA GLU A 152 -15.02 -6.90 18.04
C GLU A 152 -14.94 -5.92 16.86
N LEU A 153 -16.03 -5.78 16.10
CA LEU A 153 -16.07 -4.97 14.88
C LEU A 153 -15.83 -3.49 15.15
N SER A 154 -16.34 -2.95 16.27
CA SER A 154 -16.13 -1.54 16.62
C SER A 154 -14.65 -1.20 16.75
N TRP A 155 -13.90 -2.04 17.47
CA TRP A 155 -12.47 -1.81 17.72
C TRP A 155 -11.66 -2.07 16.45
N PHE A 156 -12.06 -3.07 15.65
CA PHE A 156 -11.47 -3.31 14.34
C PHE A 156 -11.60 -2.10 13.40
N PHE A 157 -12.78 -1.46 13.36
CA PHE A 157 -12.96 -0.26 12.53
C PHE A 157 -12.15 0.93 13.01
N GLU A 158 -12.01 1.12 14.33
CA GLU A 158 -11.15 2.17 14.91
C GLU A 158 -9.66 1.93 14.59
N ASP A 159 -9.21 0.68 14.66
CA ASP A 159 -7.84 0.29 14.32
C ASP A 159 -7.54 0.55 12.83
N VAL A 160 -8.42 0.10 11.93
CA VAL A 160 -8.32 0.35 10.48
C VAL A 160 -8.34 1.84 10.16
N ALA A 161 -9.14 2.63 10.86
CA ALA A 161 -9.19 4.08 10.66
C ALA A 161 -7.90 4.78 11.14
N THR A 162 -7.22 4.22 12.13
CA THR A 162 -5.93 4.74 12.63
C THR A 162 -4.78 4.42 11.67
N ALA A 163 -4.86 3.29 10.96
CA ALA A 163 -3.86 2.86 9.99
C ALA A 163 -3.90 3.61 8.64
N ARG A 164 -4.92 4.44 8.40
CA ARG A 164 -5.14 5.18 7.14
C ARG A 164 -4.63 6.61 7.20
#